data_AF-A0A847HPA2-F1
#
_entry.id   AF-A0A847HPA2-F1
#
_cell.length_a   1.000
_cell.length_b   1.000
_cell.length_c   1.000
_cell.angle_alpha   90.00
_cell.angle_beta   90.00
_cell.angle_gamma   90.00
#
_symmetry.space_group_name_H-M   'P 1'
#
loop_
_entity.id
_entity.type
_entity.pdbx_description
1 polymer ?
#
loop_
_entity_poly.entity_id
_entity_poly.type
_entity_poly.pdbx_seq_one_letter_code
_entity_poly.pdbx_strand_id
1 'polypeptide(L)'
;MPTFEPRRLREKAGVSLLILTVSVLLLAISLSVAIPRADLEVRRGKEDQLRFVLGEFRRAISKFERCHNRLPSGPEELLRDSLGNRFLRRAYPDPFTGKFDWIFARDDQNRLLVHSASEELSISGARYSDFR
;
A
#
# COMPACT_ATOMS: atom_id res chain seq x y z
N MET A 1 54.42 20.57 56.13
CA MET A 1 53.62 19.37 55.76
C MET A 1 52.57 19.80 54.74
N PRO A 2 52.63 19.39 53.46
CA PRO A 2 51.54 19.64 52.53
C PRO A 2 50.56 18.46 52.56
N THR A 3 49.29 18.71 52.86
CA THR A 3 48.19 17.75 52.74
C THR A 3 47.63 17.80 51.32
N PHE A 4 47.86 16.75 50.53
CA PHE A 4 47.20 16.59 49.24
C PHE A 4 45.84 15.95 49.47
N GLU A 5 44.77 16.71 49.24
CA GLU A 5 43.40 16.17 49.15
C GLU A 5 42.89 16.25 47.70
N PRO A 6 43.20 15.28 46.82
CA PRO A 6 42.60 15.24 45.49
C PRO A 6 41.67 14.03 45.38
N ARG A 7 40.41 14.15 45.84
CA ARG A 7 39.41 13.10 45.56
C ARG A 7 37.96 13.57 45.55
N ARG A 8 37.65 14.63 44.79
CA ARG A 8 36.24 15.00 44.49
C ARG A 8 35.93 15.23 43.01
N LEU A 9 36.94 15.26 42.14
CA LEU A 9 36.74 15.46 40.69
C LEU A 9 36.46 14.14 39.94
N ARG A 10 36.98 13.01 40.44
CA ARG A 10 36.89 11.70 39.78
C ARG A 10 35.52 11.03 39.98
N GLU A 11 34.87 11.28 41.12
CA GLU A 11 33.50 10.80 41.39
C GLU A 11 32.45 11.52 40.52
N LYS A 12 32.60 12.84 40.35
CA LYS A 12 31.72 13.63 39.47
C LYS A 12 31.86 13.21 38.00
N ALA A 13 33.08 12.90 37.54
CA ALA A 13 33.31 12.44 36.18
C ALA A 13 32.62 11.11 35.87
N GLY A 14 32.59 10.17 36.82
CA GLY A 14 31.88 8.90 36.66
C GLY A 14 30.35 9.07 36.58
N VAL A 15 29.80 9.95 37.40
CA VAL A 15 28.36 10.28 37.39
C VAL A 15 27.96 11.00 36.11
N SER A 16 28.75 11.97 35.64
CA SER A 16 28.48 12.67 34.37
C SER A 16 28.51 11.74 33.16
N LEU A 17 29.46 10.79 33.12
CA LEU A 17 29.53 9.79 32.06
C LEU A 17 28.31 8.85 32.11
N LEU A 18 27.89 8.41 33.30
CA LEU A 18 26.70 7.59 33.47
C LEU A 18 25.45 8.31 32.95
N ILE A 19 25.24 9.56 33.35
CA ILE A 19 24.09 10.36 32.89
C ILE A 19 24.11 10.50 31.37
N LEU A 20 25.27 10.82 30.78
CA LEU A 20 25.41 10.95 29.33
C LEU A 20 25.07 9.63 28.60
N THR A 21 25.62 8.51 29.06
CA THR A 21 25.36 7.19 28.44
C THR A 21 23.89 6.79 28.53
N VAL A 22 23.24 7.03 29.68
CA VAL A 22 21.81 6.76 29.87
C VAL A 22 20.96 7.68 28.98
N SER A 23 21.29 8.97 28.88
CA SER A 23 20.59 9.90 27.98
C SER A 23 20.70 9.48 26.51
N VAL A 24 21.89 9.05 26.07
CA VAL A 24 22.10 8.56 24.69
C VAL A 24 21.34 7.26 24.43
N LEU A 25 21.31 6.34 25.39
CA LEU A 25 20.52 5.11 25.30
C LEU A 25 19.01 5.41 25.19
N LEU A 26 18.49 6.32 26.00
CA LEU A 26 17.08 6.73 25.94
C LEU A 26 16.74 7.39 24.59
N LEU A 27 17.64 8.23 24.07
CA LEU A 27 17.48 8.83 22.73
C LEU A 27 17.48 7.75 21.64
N ALA A 28 18.37 6.77 21.71
CA ALA A 28 18.43 5.67 20.73
C ALA A 28 17.15 4.81 20.75
N ILE A 29 16.64 4.47 21.94
CA ILE A 29 15.38 3.73 22.09
C ILE A 29 14.21 4.56 21.56
N SER A 30 14.17 5.87 21.86
CA SER A 30 13.12 6.77 21.40
C SER A 30 13.07 6.88 19.88
N LEU A 31 14.24 6.95 19.23
CA LEU A 31 14.33 6.95 17.76
C LEU A 31 13.85 5.63 17.14
N SER A 32 14.12 4.50 17.80
CA SER A 32 13.71 3.17 17.33
C SER A 32 12.18 2.99 17.28
N VAL A 33 11.42 3.70 18.11
CA VAL A 33 9.95 3.61 18.17
C VAL A 33 9.27 4.38 17.03
N ALA A 34 9.96 5.33 16.41
CA ALA A 34 9.37 6.23 15.41
C ALA A 34 9.27 5.64 13.99
N ILE A 35 9.88 4.49 13.71
CA ILE A 35 10.22 4.08 12.34
C ILE A 35 9.10 3.35 11.53
N PRO A 36 8.13 2.56 12.06
CA PRO A 36 7.35 1.70 11.17
C PRO A 36 5.98 2.27 10.76
N ARG A 37 5.85 3.56 10.44
CA ARG A 37 4.53 4.14 10.05
C ARG A 37 4.39 4.64 8.61
N ALA A 38 5.47 4.79 7.86
CA ALA A 38 5.39 5.31 6.49
C ALA A 38 4.85 4.28 5.48
N ASP A 39 5.25 3.02 5.59
CA ASP A 39 4.90 2.01 4.57
C ASP A 39 3.42 1.60 4.62
N LEU A 40 2.81 1.60 5.82
CA LEU A 40 1.40 1.26 5.99
C LEU A 40 0.47 2.30 5.36
N GLU A 41 0.81 3.59 5.46
CA GLU A 41 -0.01 4.66 4.90
C GLU A 41 0.04 4.64 3.36
N VAL A 42 1.22 4.39 2.79
CA VAL A 42 1.39 4.21 1.35
C VAL A 42 0.61 2.99 0.84
N ARG A 43 0.69 1.85 1.54
CA ARG A 43 -0.09 0.66 1.20
C ARG A 43 -1.59 0.92 1.27
N ARG A 44 -2.08 1.58 2.32
CA ARG A 44 -3.51 1.97 2.43
C ARG A 44 -3.97 2.83 1.26
N GLY A 45 -3.19 3.84 0.88
CA GLY A 45 -3.51 4.68 -0.28
C GLY A 45 -3.61 3.88 -1.59
N LYS A 46 -2.70 2.91 -1.80
CA LYS A 46 -2.76 2.01 -2.97
C LYS A 46 -4.00 1.12 -2.94
N GLU A 47 -4.39 0.60 -1.78
CA GLU A 47 -5.60 -0.22 -1.63
C GLU A 47 -6.88 0.58 -1.91
N ASP A 48 -6.97 1.81 -1.44
CA ASP A 48 -8.10 2.69 -1.73
C ASP A 48 -8.20 3.00 -3.23
N GLN A 49 -7.05 3.25 -3.86
CA GLN A 49 -6.99 3.45 -5.31
C GLN A 49 -7.41 2.18 -6.07
N LEU A 50 -6.97 0.99 -5.63
CA LEU A 50 -7.38 -0.28 -6.23
C LEU A 50 -8.90 -0.46 -6.16
N ARG A 51 -9.50 -0.24 -4.99
CA ARG A 51 -10.96 -0.31 -4.79
C ARG A 51 -11.71 0.66 -5.70
N PHE A 52 -11.22 1.88 -5.82
CA PHE A 52 -11.79 2.89 -6.72
C PHE A 52 -11.77 2.42 -8.18
N VAL A 53 -10.63 1.90 -8.65
CA VAL A 53 -10.46 1.42 -10.02
C VAL A 53 -11.38 0.23 -10.30
N LEU A 54 -11.44 -0.76 -9.40
CA LEU A 54 -12.37 -1.89 -9.51
C LEU A 54 -13.84 -1.43 -9.62
N GLY A 55 -14.22 -0.41 -8.85
CA GLY A 55 -15.55 0.21 -8.94
C GLY A 55 -15.87 0.77 -10.33
N GLU A 56 -14.91 1.48 -10.95
CA GLU A 56 -15.07 2.01 -12.31
C GLU A 56 -15.15 0.88 -13.35
N PHE A 57 -14.35 -0.19 -13.21
CA PHE A 57 -14.45 -1.37 -14.08
C PHE A 57 -15.82 -2.03 -13.98
N ARG A 58 -16.33 -2.27 -12.78
CA ARG A 58 -17.67 -2.85 -12.57
C ARG A 58 -18.76 -2.01 -13.24
N ARG A 59 -18.66 -0.69 -13.12
CA ARG A 59 -19.59 0.25 -13.75
C ARG A 59 -19.46 0.25 -15.28
N ALA A 60 -18.25 0.16 -15.81
CA ALA A 60 -17.99 0.08 -17.24
C ALA A 60 -18.55 -1.23 -17.83
N ILE A 61 -18.30 -2.37 -17.18
CA ILE A 61 -18.83 -3.69 -17.57
C ILE A 61 -20.36 -3.66 -17.58
N SER A 62 -20.99 -3.15 -16.52
CA SER A 62 -22.46 -3.06 -16.44
C SER A 62 -23.08 -2.19 -17.54
N LYS A 63 -22.36 -1.15 -18.02
CA LYS A 63 -22.80 -0.33 -19.16
C LYS A 63 -22.60 -1.06 -20.48
N PHE A 64 -21.45 -1.72 -20.64
CA PHE A 64 -21.13 -2.49 -21.83
C PHE A 64 -22.15 -3.61 -22.06
N GLU A 65 -22.49 -4.34 -21.00
CA GLU A 65 -23.51 -5.40 -21.03
C GLU A 65 -24.86 -4.87 -21.49
N ARG A 66 -25.29 -3.68 -21.02
CA ARG A 66 -26.56 -3.06 -21.45
C ARG A 66 -26.55 -2.63 -22.92
N CYS A 67 -25.39 -2.23 -23.46
CA CYS A 67 -25.29 -1.79 -24.85
C CYS A 67 -25.15 -2.94 -25.85
N HIS A 68 -24.39 -3.98 -25.50
CA HIS A 68 -24.03 -5.07 -26.42
C HIS A 68 -24.68 -6.41 -26.07
N ASN A 69 -25.40 -6.49 -24.96
CA ASN A 69 -26.02 -7.71 -24.43
C ASN A 69 -25.05 -8.89 -24.31
N ARG A 70 -23.75 -8.59 -24.13
CA ARG A 70 -22.65 -9.55 -23.93
C ARG A 70 -21.63 -8.97 -22.96
N LEU A 71 -20.81 -9.84 -22.40
CA LEU A 71 -19.66 -9.43 -21.60
C LEU A 71 -18.47 -9.05 -22.48
N PRO A 72 -17.62 -8.11 -22.05
CA PRO A 72 -16.39 -7.78 -22.75
C PRO A 72 -15.39 -8.95 -22.66
N SER A 73 -14.59 -9.13 -23.71
CA SER A 73 -13.58 -10.18 -23.80
C SER A 73 -12.27 -9.80 -23.10
N GLY A 74 -12.04 -8.51 -22.86
CA GLY A 74 -10.85 -7.99 -22.22
C GLY A 74 -10.99 -6.50 -21.83
N PRO A 75 -10.00 -5.96 -21.08
CA PRO A 75 -10.06 -4.58 -20.61
C PRO A 75 -9.94 -3.55 -21.73
N GLU A 76 -9.29 -3.89 -22.85
CA GLU A 76 -9.11 -3.01 -24.00
C GLU A 76 -10.46 -2.67 -24.65
N GLU A 77 -11.38 -3.62 -24.67
CA GLU A 77 -12.73 -3.45 -25.23
C GLU A 77 -13.58 -2.46 -24.41
N LEU A 78 -13.29 -2.32 -23.11
CA LEU A 78 -13.91 -1.31 -22.25
C LEU A 78 -13.32 0.09 -22.48
N LEU A 79 -12.06 0.18 -22.90
CA LEU A 79 -11.43 1.44 -23.28
C LEU A 79 -11.97 1.95 -24.61
N ARG A 80 -12.06 1.06 -25.59
CA ARG A 80 -12.58 1.36 -26.90
C ARG A 80 -13.18 0.10 -27.51
N ASP A 81 -14.49 0.11 -27.62
CA ASP A 81 -15.21 -0.94 -28.32
C ASP A 81 -15.02 -0.82 -29.84
N SER A 82 -15.31 -1.90 -30.55
CA SER A 82 -15.37 -2.00 -32.01
C SER A 82 -16.25 -0.94 -32.68
N LEU A 83 -17.30 -0.46 -31.99
CA LEU A 83 -18.16 0.64 -32.45
C LEU A 83 -17.59 2.03 -32.10
N GLY A 84 -16.40 2.10 -31.49
CA GLY A 84 -15.75 3.34 -31.08
C GLY A 84 -16.25 3.93 -29.76
N ASN A 85 -17.20 3.27 -29.09
CA ASN A 85 -17.72 3.67 -27.79
C ASN A 85 -16.67 3.44 -26.69
N ARG A 86 -16.61 4.34 -25.71
CA ARG A 86 -15.71 4.23 -24.55
C ARG A 86 -16.51 4.10 -23.27
N PHE A 87 -16.27 3.04 -22.51
CA PHE A 87 -16.97 2.77 -21.26
C PHE A 87 -16.12 3.14 -20.04
N LEU A 88 -14.80 3.06 -20.17
CA LEU A 88 -13.83 3.59 -19.22
C LEU A 88 -13.42 5.02 -19.59
N ARG A 89 -13.25 5.87 -18.57
CA ARG A 89 -12.81 7.27 -18.77
C ARG A 89 -11.35 7.38 -19.18
N ARG A 90 -10.51 6.44 -18.72
CA ARG A 90 -9.07 6.36 -18.97
C ARG A 90 -8.57 4.93 -18.77
N ALA A 91 -7.37 4.63 -19.26
CA ALA A 91 -6.64 3.43 -18.87
C ALA A 91 -6.12 3.62 -17.44
N TYR A 92 -6.70 2.88 -16.49
CA TYR A 92 -6.26 2.89 -15.10
C TYR A 92 -5.16 1.86 -14.90
N PRO A 93 -3.89 2.27 -14.70
CA PRO A 93 -2.85 1.31 -14.35
C PRO A 93 -3.12 0.73 -12.97
N ASP A 94 -2.71 -0.51 -12.77
CA ASP A 94 -2.72 -1.19 -11.48
C ASP A 94 -1.79 -0.45 -10.50
N PRO A 95 -2.25 -0.06 -9.30
CA PRO A 95 -1.44 0.67 -8.32
C PRO A 95 -0.28 -0.14 -7.72
N PHE A 96 -0.26 -1.46 -7.92
CA PHE A 96 0.80 -2.36 -7.44
C PHE A 96 1.81 -2.67 -8.54
N THR A 97 1.38 -3.02 -9.75
CA THR A 97 2.29 -3.36 -10.87
C THR A 97 2.70 -2.14 -11.71
N GLY A 98 1.92 -1.05 -11.65
CA GLY A 98 2.08 0.14 -12.49
C GLY A 98 1.70 -0.08 -13.96
N LYS A 99 1.18 -1.25 -14.32
CA LYS A 99 0.84 -1.64 -15.69
C LYS A 99 -0.67 -1.75 -15.87
N PHE A 100 -1.13 -1.76 -17.12
CA PHE A 100 -2.53 -2.00 -17.46
C PHE A 100 -2.74 -3.48 -17.79
N ASP A 101 -2.51 -4.37 -16.81
CA ASP A 101 -2.52 -5.82 -16.96
C ASP A 101 -3.64 -6.49 -16.14
N TRP A 102 -4.85 -5.95 -16.25
CA TRP A 102 -6.01 -6.45 -15.51
C TRP A 102 -6.45 -7.84 -15.97
N ILE A 103 -6.63 -8.75 -15.01
CA ILE A 103 -7.06 -10.13 -15.28
C ILE A 103 -8.58 -10.23 -15.12
N PHE A 104 -9.22 -10.80 -16.14
CA PHE A 104 -10.65 -11.08 -16.16
C PHE A 104 -10.89 -12.51 -15.70
N ALA A 105 -11.45 -12.65 -14.50
CA ALA A 105 -11.89 -13.93 -13.97
C ALA A 105 -13.42 -14.04 -14.04
N ARG A 106 -13.92 -15.27 -14.08
CA ARG A 106 -15.35 -15.55 -13.93
C ARG A 106 -15.57 -16.13 -12.54
N ASP A 107 -16.48 -15.52 -11.78
CA ASP A 107 -16.97 -16.10 -10.52
C ASP A 107 -17.85 -17.33 -10.81
N ASP A 108 -18.12 -18.13 -9.79
CA ASP A 108 -19.04 -19.28 -9.81
C ASP A 108 -20.46 -18.88 -10.27
N GLN A 109 -20.82 -17.62 -10.07
CA GLN A 109 -22.09 -17.04 -10.53
C GLN A 109 -22.01 -16.45 -11.96
N ASN A 110 -20.99 -16.82 -12.74
CA ASN A 110 -20.72 -16.34 -14.10
C ASN A 110 -20.62 -14.81 -14.24
N ARG A 111 -20.29 -14.13 -13.12
CA ARG A 111 -20.04 -12.68 -13.10
C ARG A 111 -18.60 -12.41 -13.50
N LEU A 112 -18.39 -11.40 -14.32
CA LEU A 112 -17.05 -10.96 -14.69
C LEU A 112 -16.42 -10.20 -13.53
N LEU A 113 -15.35 -10.76 -13.00
CA LEU A 113 -14.52 -10.16 -11.98
C LEU A 113 -13.26 -9.62 -12.65
N VAL A 114 -12.87 -8.41 -12.25
CA VAL A 114 -11.62 -7.80 -12.66
C VAL A 114 -10.75 -7.73 -11.43
N HIS A 115 -9.59 -8.40 -11.46
CA HIS A 115 -8.65 -8.36 -10.36
C HIS A 115 -7.27 -7.90 -10.83
N SER A 116 -6.52 -7.36 -9.87
CA SER A 116 -5.10 -7.02 -10.04
C SER A 116 -4.31 -8.28 -10.41
N ALA A 117 -3.31 -8.13 -11.26
CA ALA A 117 -2.35 -9.20 -11.57
C ALA A 117 -1.37 -9.47 -10.42
N SER A 118 -1.40 -8.66 -9.36
CA SER A 118 -0.54 -8.84 -8.19
C SER A 118 -1.00 -10.01 -7.31
N GLU A 119 -0.08 -10.92 -6.99
CA GLU A 119 -0.25 -11.99 -5.99
C GLU A 119 -0.01 -11.50 -4.55
N GLU A 120 0.20 -10.19 -4.36
CA GLU A 120 0.54 -9.62 -3.05
C GLU A 120 -0.65 -9.69 -2.08
N LEU A 121 -0.33 -9.82 -0.79
CA LEU A 121 -1.30 -9.86 0.30
C LEU A 121 -1.59 -8.44 0.76
N SER A 122 -2.87 -8.13 0.92
CA SER A 122 -3.35 -6.94 1.60
C SER A 122 -2.81 -6.87 3.03
N ILE A 123 -2.80 -5.67 3.60
CA ILE A 123 -2.56 -5.43 5.03
C ILE A 123 -3.46 -6.28 5.95
N SER A 124 -4.61 -6.74 5.42
CA SER A 124 -5.59 -7.60 6.10
C SER A 124 -5.32 -9.11 5.94
N GLY A 125 -4.33 -9.51 5.12
CA GLY A 125 -4.03 -10.91 4.81
C GLY A 125 -4.87 -11.51 3.66
N ALA A 126 -5.81 -10.76 3.08
CA ALA A 126 -6.52 -11.16 1.87
C ALA A 126 -5.66 -10.95 0.62
N ARG A 127 -5.73 -11.84 -0.36
CA ARG A 127 -5.06 -11.62 -1.66
C ARG A 127 -5.75 -10.50 -2.42
N TYR A 128 -5.01 -9.66 -3.15
CA TYR A 128 -5.62 -8.64 -4.01
C TYR A 128 -6.48 -9.23 -5.14
N SER A 129 -6.30 -10.52 -5.46
CA SER A 129 -7.18 -11.29 -6.34
C SER A 129 -8.61 -11.44 -5.80
N ASP A 130 -8.78 -11.42 -4.48
CA ASP A 130 -10.05 -11.71 -3.80
C ASP A 130 -10.83 -10.43 -3.48
N PHE A 131 -10.29 -9.25 -3.83
CA PHE A 131 -10.96 -7.98 -3.60
C PHE A 131 -12.19 -7.87 -4.51
N ARG A 132 -13.35 -7.60 -3.89
CA ARG A 132 -14.66 -7.63 -4.54
C ARG A 132 -15.31 -6.24 -4.64
#